data_AF-A0AAJ5UBK0-F1
#
_entry.id   AF-A0AAJ5UBK0-F1
#
_cell.length_a   1.000
_cell.length_b   1.000
_cell.length_c   1.000
_cell.angle_alpha   90.00
_cell.angle_beta   90.00
_cell.angle_gamma   90.00
#
_symmetry.space_group_name_H-M   'P 1'
#
loop_
_entity.id
_entity.type
_entity.pdbx_description
1 polymer ?
#
loop_
_entity_poly.entity_id
_entity_poly.type
_entity_poly.pdbx_seq_one_letter_code
_entity_poly.pdbx_strand_id
1 'polypeptide(L)'
;MNDEIPLKYYDVADEYATETETPVSESERDALARYFQLLITRLMNNEEISEEAQKEMAGEAGINALRIDEIAEFLNQWGNE
;
A
#
# COMPACT_ATOMS: atom_id res chain seq x y z
N MET A 1 -0.65 9.60 -21.78
CA MET A 1 0.12 8.82 -20.79
C MET A 1 -0.24 9.41 -19.46
N ASN A 2 -1.28 8.86 -18.84
CA ASN A 2 -1.66 9.21 -17.49
C ASN A 2 -1.10 8.08 -16.63
N ASP A 3 -0.10 8.39 -15.80
CA ASP A 3 0.34 7.55 -14.68
C ASP A 3 -0.74 7.58 -13.57
N GLU A 4 -1.98 7.27 -13.96
CA GLU A 4 -3.14 7.19 -13.09
C GLU A 4 -3.15 5.83 -12.42
N ILE A 5 -3.19 5.86 -11.09
CA ILE A 5 -3.33 4.66 -10.26
C ILE A 5 -4.73 4.08 -10.52
N PRO A 6 -4.86 2.79 -10.87
CA PRO A 6 -6.17 2.17 -11.04
C PRO A 6 -7.05 2.30 -9.79
N LEU A 7 -8.34 2.62 -9.98
CA LEU A 7 -9.31 2.84 -8.89
C LEU A 7 -9.32 1.74 -7.83
N LYS A 8 -9.14 0.47 -8.25
CA LYS A 8 -9.06 -0.67 -7.33
C LYS A 8 -8.03 -0.52 -6.21
N TYR A 9 -6.94 0.24 -6.41
CA TYR A 9 -5.94 0.47 -5.36
C TYR A 9 -6.34 1.60 -4.41
N TYR A 10 -7.18 2.54 -4.87
CA TYR A 10 -7.81 3.49 -3.97
C TYR A 10 -8.86 2.80 -3.09
N ASP A 11 -9.61 1.83 -3.64
CA ASP A 11 -10.56 1.04 -2.85
C ASP A 11 -9.84 0.32 -1.69
N VAL A 12 -8.67 -0.29 -1.95
CA VAL A 12 -7.82 -0.91 -0.91
C VAL A 12 -7.28 0.14 0.08
N ALA A 13 -6.86 1.31 -0.41
CA ALA A 13 -6.37 2.38 0.45
C ALA A 13 -7.47 2.94 1.38
N ASP A 14 -8.71 3.01 0.89
CA ASP A 14 -9.87 3.41 1.68
C ASP A 14 -10.23 2.35 2.72
N GLU A 15 -10.15 1.07 2.37
CA GLU A 15 -10.36 -0.05 3.30
C GLU A 15 -9.33 0.00 4.43
N TYR A 16 -8.03 0.07 4.10
CA TYR A 16 -6.96 0.26 5.08
C TYR A 16 -7.20 1.51 5.95
N ALA A 17 -7.65 2.62 5.36
CA ALA A 17 -7.94 3.85 6.09
C ALA A 17 -9.08 3.70 7.11
N THR A 18 -10.00 2.75 6.92
CA THR A 18 -11.06 2.44 7.89
C THR A 18 -10.63 1.48 9.00
N GLU A 19 -9.58 0.69 8.78
CA GLU A 19 -9.08 -0.30 9.73
C GLU A 19 -7.90 0.20 10.58
N THR A 20 -7.11 1.13 10.04
CA THR A 20 -5.98 1.73 10.75
C THR A 20 -6.44 2.61 11.92
N GLU A 21 -5.70 2.56 13.03
CA GLU A 21 -5.89 3.49 14.14
C GLU A 21 -5.43 4.91 13.80
N THR A 22 -4.55 5.08 12.81
CA THR A 22 -3.97 6.37 12.43
C THR A 22 -4.72 6.97 11.24
N PRO A 23 -5.46 8.08 11.43
CA PRO A 23 -6.23 8.70 10.36
C PRO A 23 -5.39 8.95 9.11
N VAL A 24 -5.94 8.59 7.96
CA VAL A 24 -5.32 8.80 6.64
C VAL A 24 -5.84 10.10 6.05
N SER A 25 -4.93 10.99 5.65
CA SER A 25 -5.30 12.22 4.94
C SER A 25 -5.53 11.98 3.43
N GLU A 26 -6.20 12.90 2.73
CA GLU A 26 -6.39 12.78 1.26
C GLU A 26 -5.06 12.68 0.49
N SER A 27 -4.05 13.46 0.88
CA SER A 27 -2.72 13.38 0.26
C SER A 27 -2.03 12.05 0.52
N GLU A 28 -2.25 11.47 1.71
CA GLU A 28 -1.71 10.17 2.09
C GLU A 28 -2.46 9.01 1.43
N ARG A 29 -3.75 9.18 1.14
CA ARG A 29 -4.55 8.20 0.38
C ARG A 29 -3.97 7.97 -1.02
N ASP A 30 -3.54 9.01 -1.72
CA ASP A 30 -2.87 8.84 -3.04
C ASP A 30 -1.56 8.06 -2.90
N ALA A 31 -0.74 8.43 -1.91
CA ALA A 31 0.51 7.74 -1.60
C ALA A 31 0.26 6.26 -1.26
N LEU A 32 -0.79 5.97 -0.49
CA LEU A 32 -1.16 4.60 -0.11
C LEU A 32 -1.61 3.82 -1.35
N ALA A 33 -2.43 4.40 -2.21
CA ALA A 33 -2.86 3.75 -3.45
C ALA A 33 -1.66 3.41 -4.36
N ARG A 34 -0.64 4.29 -4.45
CA ARG A 34 0.63 3.98 -5.15
C ARG A 34 1.38 2.83 -4.50
N TYR A 35 1.48 2.86 -3.17
CA TYR A 35 2.21 1.85 -2.44
C TYR A 35 1.54 0.47 -2.53
N PHE A 36 0.21 0.41 -2.38
CA PHE A 36 -0.58 -0.80 -2.59
C PHE A 36 -0.46 -1.31 -4.03
N GLN A 37 -0.46 -0.42 -5.03
CA GLN A 37 -0.18 -0.81 -6.41
C GLN A 37 1.17 -1.52 -6.54
N LEU A 38 2.24 -0.97 -5.96
CA LEU A 38 3.58 -1.54 -6.02
C LEU A 38 3.66 -2.90 -5.31
N LEU A 39 3.08 -3.01 -4.11
CA LEU A 39 3.08 -4.23 -3.31
C LEU A 39 2.25 -5.33 -3.98
N ILE A 40 0.98 -5.06 -4.28
CA ILE A 40 0.06 -6.05 -4.84
C ILE A 40 0.55 -6.52 -6.21
N THR A 41 1.14 -5.64 -7.03
CA THR A 41 1.70 -6.04 -8.33
C THR A 41 2.84 -7.05 -8.15
N ARG A 42 3.75 -6.83 -7.19
CA ARG A 42 4.83 -7.78 -6.87
C ARG A 42 4.28 -9.10 -6.32
N LEU A 43 3.30 -9.04 -5.42
CA LEU A 43 2.63 -10.24 -4.89
C LEU A 43 1.95 -11.05 -6.00
N MET A 44 1.24 -10.40 -6.92
CA MET A 44 0.61 -11.05 -8.08
C MET A 44 1.62 -11.70 -9.02
N ASN A 45 2.85 -11.18 -9.08
CA ASN A 45 3.96 -11.77 -9.84
C ASN A 45 4.68 -12.91 -9.09
N ASN A 46 4.26 -13.24 -7.86
CA ASN A 46 4.97 -14.15 -6.95
C ASN A 46 6.40 -13.70 -6.61
N GLU A 47 6.63 -12.38 -6.60
CA GLU A 47 7.91 -11.81 -6.19
C GLU A 47 8.01 -11.77 -4.67
N GLU A 48 9.14 -12.23 -4.12
CA GLU A 48 9.43 -12.05 -2.70
C GLU A 48 9.63 -10.55 -2.43
N ILE A 49 8.96 -10.05 -1.39
CA ILE A 49 9.08 -8.65 -0.98
C ILE A 49 9.87 -8.61 0.32
N SER A 50 11.15 -8.25 0.23
CA SER A 50 11.98 -8.02 1.41
C SER A 50 11.61 -6.72 2.13
N GLU A 51 11.97 -6.62 3.40
CA GLU A 51 11.80 -5.39 4.19
C GLU A 51 12.49 -4.18 3.53
N GLU A 52 13.66 -4.40 2.91
CA GLU A 52 14.36 -3.35 2.16
C GLU A 52 13.56 -2.88 0.94
N ALA A 53 12.97 -3.82 0.19
CA ALA A 53 12.11 -3.47 -0.95
C ALA A 53 10.86 -2.71 -0.50
N GLN A 54 10.25 -3.10 0.63
CA GLN A 54 9.11 -2.37 1.20
C GLN A 54 9.48 -0.93 1.56
N LYS A 55 10.64 -0.72 2.19
CA LYS A 55 11.13 0.62 2.53
C LYS A 55 11.42 1.47 1.29
N GLU A 56 12.02 0.89 0.26
CA GLU A 56 12.28 1.58 -1.01
C GLU A 56 10.95 2.01 -1.65
N MET A 57 10.01 1.09 -1.81
CA MET A 57 8.68 1.37 -2.37
C MET A 57 7.88 2.39 -1.55
N ALA A 58 7.96 2.33 -0.22
CA ALA A 58 7.33 3.31 0.66
C ALA A 58 7.95 4.71 0.44
N GLY A 59 9.28 4.78 0.30
CA GLY A 59 9.98 6.01 -0.06
C GLY A 59 9.56 6.56 -1.42
N GLU A 60 9.43 5.71 -2.44
CA GLU A 60 8.95 6.09 -3.78
C GLU A 60 7.51 6.61 -3.75
N ALA A 61 6.64 5.99 -2.96
CA ALA A 61 5.24 6.37 -2.84
C ALA A 61 5.02 7.57 -1.91
N GLY A 62 6.01 7.95 -1.09
CA GLY A 62 5.89 9.01 -0.09
C GLY A 62 5.18 8.55 1.20
N ILE A 63 5.20 7.24 1.49
CA ILE A 63 4.63 6.64 2.70
C ILE A 63 5.61 6.69 3.86
N ASN A 64 5.09 7.00 5.05
CA ASN A 64 5.85 6.92 6.28
C ASN A 64 6.24 5.47 6.58
N ALA A 65 7.52 5.23 6.85
CA ALA A 65 8.04 3.91 7.19
C ALA A 65 7.31 3.25 8.38
N LEU A 66 6.74 4.04 9.29
CA LEU A 66 5.93 3.54 10.40
C LEU A 66 4.65 2.81 9.98
N ARG A 67 4.13 3.07 8.77
CA ARG A 67 2.97 2.36 8.22
C ARG A 67 3.33 1.05 7.54
N ILE A 68 4.61 0.78 7.27
CA ILE A 68 5.02 -0.40 6.48
C ILE A 68 4.60 -1.69 7.18
N ASP A 69 4.90 -1.82 8.47
CA ASP A 69 4.59 -3.01 9.25
C ASP A 69 3.07 -3.24 9.33
N GLU A 70 2.32 -2.19 9.65
CA GLU A 70 0.84 -2.22 9.72
C GLU A 70 0.22 -2.58 8.35
N ILE A 71 0.73 -2.00 7.26
CA ILE A 71 0.27 -2.31 5.90
C ILE A 71 0.58 -3.76 5.52
N ALA A 72 1.74 -4.28 5.94
CA ALA A 72 2.08 -5.68 5.71
C ALA A 72 1.14 -6.62 6.48
N GLU A 73 0.78 -6.29 7.72
CA GLU A 73 -0.22 -7.03 8.49
C GLU A 73 -1.60 -6.98 7.83
N PHE A 74 -2.06 -5.79 7.43
CA PHE A 74 -3.32 -5.59 6.70
C PHE A 74 -3.37 -6.43 5.42
N LEU A 75 -2.34 -6.39 4.57
CA LEU A 75 -2.31 -7.16 3.32
C LEU A 75 -2.30 -8.68 3.54
N ASN A 76 -1.68 -9.16 4.62
CA ASN A 76 -1.72 -10.57 4.98
C ASN A 76 -3.14 -11.04 5.36
N GLN A 77 -3.95 -10.16 5.96
CA GLN A 77 -5.34 -10.44 6.30
C GLN A 77 -6.24 -10.32 5.07
N TRP A 78 -6.11 -9.22 4.32
CA TRP A 78 -6.88 -8.92 3.12
C TRP A 78 -6.75 -10.00 2.03
N GLY A 79 -5.56 -10.56 1.84
CA GLY A 79 -5.34 -11.64 0.87
C GLY A 79 -5.88 -13.01 1.29
N ASN A 80 -6.39 -13.14 2.52
CA ASN A 80 -6.84 -14.38 3.13
C ASN A 80 -8.34 -14.39 3.49
N GLU A 81 -9.07 -13.32 3.15
CA GLU A 81 -10.54 -13.25 3.15
C GLU A 81 -11.16 -13.80 1.85
#